data_AF-A0A6M1U6L5-F1
#
_entry.id   AF-A0A6M1U6L5-F1
#
_cell.length_a   1.000
_cell.length_b   1.000
_cell.length_c   1.000
_cell.angle_alpha   90.00
_cell.angle_beta   90.00
_cell.angle_gamma   90.00
#
_symmetry.space_group_name_H-M   'P 1'
#
loop_
_entity.id
_entity.type
_entity.pdbx_description
1 polymer ?
#
loop_
_entity_poly.entity_id
_entity_poly.type
_entity_poly.pdbx_seq_one_letter_code
_entity_poly.pdbx_strand_id
1 'polypeptide(L)' 'MVRKKYDKAFKIAAVMQIMDEGKKVSHVAKALGILPTMLSRWVYEYQTHG' A
#
# COMPACT_ATOMS: atom_id res chain seq x y z
N MET A 1 -17.59 -12.36 -4.92
CA MET A 1 -16.38 -11.62 -5.34
C MET A 1 -15.15 -12.29 -4.72
N VAL A 2 -14.20 -12.74 -5.54
CA VAL A 2 -12.95 -13.35 -5.05
C VAL A 2 -12.09 -12.23 -4.44
N ARG A 3 -11.76 -12.33 -3.14
CA ARG A 3 -10.78 -11.43 -2.52
C ARG A 3 -9.42 -11.67 -3.19
N LYS A 4 -8.92 -10.70 -3.96
CA LYS A 4 -7.52 -10.70 -4.39
C LYS A 4 -6.64 -10.71 -3.14
N LYS A 5 -5.91 -11.80 -2.91
CA LYS A 5 -4.85 -11.84 -1.91
C LYS A 5 -3.62 -11.18 -2.53
N TYR A 6 -3.09 -10.18 -1.84
CA TYR A 6 -1.79 -9.59 -2.14
C TYR A 6 -0.78 -10.18 -1.16
N ASP A 7 0.35 -10.66 -1.69
CA ASP A 7 1.44 -11.18 -0.89
C ASP A 7 2.05 -10.11 0.02
N LYS A 8 2.64 -10.54 1.14
CA LYS A 8 3.25 -9.63 2.12
C LYS A 8 4.33 -8.74 1.49
N ALA A 9 5.16 -9.31 0.61
CA ALA A 9 6.18 -8.57 -0.12
C ALA A 9 5.59 -7.44 -0.97
N PHE A 10 4.46 -7.68 -1.64
CA PHE A 10 3.77 -6.67 -2.42
C PHE A 10 3.28 -5.51 -1.56
N LYS A 11 2.68 -5.81 -0.39
CA LYS A 11 2.21 -4.78 0.54
C LYS A 11 3.37 -3.92 1.05
N ILE A 12 4.48 -4.54 1.43
CA ILE A 12 5.66 -3.83 1.94
C ILE A 12 6.24 -2.92 0.85
N ALA A 13 6.43 -3.43 -0.37
CA ALA A 13 6.93 -2.63 -1.49
C ALA A 13 6.03 -1.42 -1.81
N ALA A 14 4.71 -1.58 -1.71
CA ALA A 14 3.76 -0.48 -1.91
C ALA A 14 3.84 0.59 -0.80
N VAL A 15 4.06 0.17 0.46
CA VAL A 15 4.24 1.09 1.59
C VAL A 15 5.58 1.81 1.51
N MET A 16 6.67 1.12 1.15
CA MET A 16 8.01 1.71 0.99
C MET A 16 8.03 2.82 -0.06
N GLN A 17 7.31 2.66 -1.18
CA GLN A 17 7.16 3.74 -2.17
C GLN A 17 6.56 5.03 -1.58
N ILE A 18 5.77 4.93 -0.51
CA ILE A 18 5.17 6.10 0.14
C ILE A 18 6.09 6.64 1.23
N MET A 19 6.70 5.76 2.03
CA MET A 19 7.53 6.13 3.16
C MET A 19 8.93 6.61 2.73
N ASP A 20 9.60 5.88 1.84
CA ASP A 20 10.97 6.19 1.41
C ASP A 20 11.00 7.21 0.26
N GLU A 21 10.14 7.03 -0.74
CA GLU A 21 10.11 7.91 -1.92
C GLU A 21 9.15 9.10 -1.77
N GLY A 22 8.39 9.18 -0.66
CA GLY A 22 7.46 10.28 -0.38
C GLY A 22 6.27 10.37 -1.35
N LYS A 23 5.99 9.31 -2.11
CA LYS A 23 4.89 9.33 -3.10
C LYS A 23 3.52 9.40 -2.43
N LYS A 24 2.58 10.09 -3.07
CA LYS A 24 1.19 10.15 -2.59
C LYS A 24 0.50 8.79 -2.74
N VAL A 25 -0.26 8.39 -1.72
CA VAL A 25 -1.05 7.14 -1.69
C VAL A 25 -1.91 6.98 -2.95
N SER A 26 -2.60 8.04 -3.38
CA SER A 26 -3.49 8.02 -4.54
C SER A 26 -2.75 7.70 -5.84
N HIS A 27 -1.52 8.19 -5.99
CA HIS A 27 -0.69 7.91 -7.18
C HIS A 27 -0.24 6.45 -7.18
N VAL A 28 0.32 5.98 -6.07
CA VAL A 28 0.81 4.60 -5.94
C VAL A 28 -0.34 3.61 -6.10
N ALA A 29 -1.49 3.86 -5.47
CA ALA A 29 -2.66 3.02 -5.60
C ALA A 29 -3.17 2.93 -7.05
N LYS A 30 -3.21 4.05 -7.77
CA LYS A 30 -3.59 4.08 -9.18
C LYS A 30 -2.60 3.30 -10.05
N ALA A 31 -1.30 3.47 -9.83
CA ALA A 31 -0.25 2.76 -10.56
C ALA A 31 -0.29 1.24 -10.32
N LEU A 32 -0.61 0.82 -9.09
CA LEU A 32 -0.72 -0.58 -8.71
C LEU A 32 -2.11 -1.18 -9.00
N GLY A 33 -3.08 -0.39 -9.46
CA GLY A 33 -4.45 -0.84 -9.72
C GLY A 33 -5.21 -1.29 -8.47
N ILE A 34 -4.88 -0.72 -7.30
CA ILE A 34 -5.52 -1.03 -6.01
C ILE A 34 -6.31 0.16 -5.49
N LEU A 35 -7.17 -0.09 -4.50
CA LEU A 35 -7.94 0.97 -3.85
C LEU A 35 -7.02 1.83 -2.97
N PRO A 36 -7.05 3.18 -3.09
CA PRO A 36 -6.25 4.07 -2.25
C PRO A 36 -6.49 3.87 -0.75
N THR A 37 -7.74 3.59 -0.36
CA THR A 37 -8.12 3.33 1.03
C THR A 37 -7.49 2.06 1.59
N MET A 38 -7.30 1.01 0.77
CA MET A 38 -6.57 -0.19 1.17
C MET A 38 -5.08 0.11 1.40
N LEU A 39 -4.47 0.89 0.50
CA LEU A 39 -3.06 1.24 0.61
C LEU A 39 -2.80 2.15 1.82
N SER A 40 -3.67 3.14 2.07
CA SER A 40 -3.61 3.96 3.30
C SER A 40 -3.64 3.10 4.56
N ARG A 41 -4.48 2.06 4.59
CA ARG A 41 -4.57 1.16 5.74
C ARG A 41 -3.28 0.37 5.94
N TRP A 42 -2.65 -0.13 4.88
CA TRP A 42 -1.36 -0.82 4.99
C TRP A 42 -0.25 0.10 5.49
N VAL A 43 -0.22 1.35 5.03
CA VAL A 43 0.72 2.36 5.52
C VAL A 43 0.52 2.62 7.00
N TYR A 44 -0.72 2.77 7.45
CA TYR A 44 -1.05 2.98 8.87
C TYR A 44 -0.67 1.77 9.73
N GLU A 45 -1.01 0.55 9.29
CA GLU A 45 -0.64 -0.69 9.97
C GLU A 45 0.88 -0.83 10.06
N TYR A 46 1.62 -0.47 9.00
CA TYR A 46 3.08 -0.47 8.99
C TYR A 46 3.70 0.58 9.92
N GLN A 47 3.12 1.77 10.05
CA GLN A 47 3.61 2.79 11.00
C GLN A 47 3.28 2.45 12.46
N THR A 48 2.17 1.75 12.70
CA THR A 48 1.71 1.41 14.05
C THR A 48 2.38 0.14 14.60
N HIS A 49 2.74 -0.80 13.74
CA HIS A 49 3.32 -2.10 14.10
C HIS A 49 4.72 -2.35 13.53
N GLY A 50 5.32 -1.33 12.90
CA GLY A 50 6.66 -1.38 12.32
C GLY A 50 7.77 -1.31 13.37
#